data_AF-S5VR43-F1
#
_entry.id   AF-S5VR43-F1
#
_cell.length_a   1.000
_cell.length_b   1.000
_cell.length_c   1.000
_cell.angle_alpha   90.00
_cell.angle_beta   90.00
_cell.angle_gamma   90.00
#
_symmetry.space_group_name_H-M   'P 1'
#
loop_
_entity.id
_entity.type
_entity.pdbx_description
1 polymer ?
#
loop_
_entity_poly.entity_id
_entity_poly.type
_entity_poly.pdbx_seq_one_letter_code
_entity_poly.pdbx_strand_id
1 'polypeptide(L)'
;MTPQDEAVVGRTGTVLIGTRGPAGPGEILVRVRGGSETFLAWSEKPVSAGTTVLVIESRGCREVGVIEWVDPLDALGEDPAGAD
;
A
#
# COMPACT_ATOMS: atom_id res chain seq x y z
N MET A 1 -21.80 -8.20 -11.06
CA MET A 1 -20.36 -8.34 -10.75
C MET A 1 -19.77 -6.95 -10.84
N THR A 2 -19.41 -6.36 -9.70
CA THR A 2 -18.74 -5.05 -9.68
C THR A 2 -17.36 -5.20 -10.33
N PRO A 3 -16.92 -4.25 -11.17
CA PRO A 3 -15.62 -4.34 -11.81
C PRO A 3 -14.51 -4.40 -10.74
N GLN A 4 -13.61 -5.38 -10.88
CA GLN A 4 -12.43 -5.52 -10.01
C GLN A 4 -11.29 -4.69 -10.61
N ASP A 5 -10.59 -3.96 -9.75
CA ASP A 5 -9.43 -3.14 -10.14
C ASP A 5 -8.15 -3.97 -10.18
N GLU A 6 -8.16 -5.11 -10.88
CA GLU A 6 -7.04 -6.08 -10.92
C GLU A 6 -5.67 -5.45 -11.22
N ALA A 7 -5.66 -4.40 -12.05
CA ALA A 7 -4.44 -3.68 -12.39
C ALA A 7 -3.72 -3.04 -11.18
N VAL A 8 -4.38 -2.92 -10.02
CA VAL A 8 -3.81 -2.32 -8.80
C VAL A 8 -3.12 -3.36 -7.90
N VAL A 9 -3.44 -4.65 -8.05
CA VAL A 9 -2.86 -5.73 -7.25
C VAL A 9 -1.37 -5.88 -7.55
N GLY A 10 -0.56 -6.04 -6.51
CA GLY A 10 0.89 -6.10 -6.59
C GLY A 10 1.59 -4.75 -6.71
N ARG A 11 0.87 -3.64 -6.66
CA ARG A 11 1.45 -2.29 -6.67
C ARG A 11 1.62 -1.76 -5.26
N THR A 12 2.70 -1.02 -5.06
CA THR A 12 2.89 -0.25 -3.83
C THR A 12 2.14 1.09 -3.91
N GLY A 13 1.73 1.59 -2.76
CA GLY A 13 1.07 2.88 -2.60
C GLY A 13 1.43 3.54 -1.27
N THR A 14 1.03 4.79 -1.11
CA THR A 14 1.23 5.55 0.13
C THR A 14 -0.11 5.78 0.81
N VAL A 15 -0.18 5.53 2.11
CA VAL A 15 -1.38 5.80 2.91
C VAL A 15 -1.58 7.32 3.05
N LEU A 16 -2.72 7.83 2.60
CA LEU A 16 -3.12 9.23 2.79
C LEU A 16 -3.90 9.41 4.09
N ILE A 17 -4.81 8.47 4.38
CA ILE A 17 -5.60 8.42 5.61
C ILE A 17 -5.35 7.09 6.29
N GLY A 18 -4.95 7.12 7.56
CA GLY A 18 -4.60 5.92 8.31
C GLY A 18 -5.74 4.89 8.34
N THR A 19 -5.40 3.62 8.15
CA THR A 19 -6.36 2.52 8.32
C THR A 19 -6.60 2.28 9.82
N ARG A 20 -7.73 1.67 10.18
CA ARG A 20 -8.06 1.31 11.57
C ARG A 20 -8.07 -0.20 11.76
N GLY A 21 -7.29 -0.91 10.95
CA GLY A 21 -7.34 -2.36 10.89
C GLY A 21 -8.75 -2.84 10.51
N PRO A 22 -9.29 -3.87 11.20
CA PRO A 22 -10.63 -4.38 10.93
C PRO A 22 -11.76 -3.38 11.26
N ALA A 23 -11.47 -2.34 12.06
CA ALA A 23 -12.48 -1.35 12.46
C ALA A 23 -12.79 -0.31 11.36
N GLY A 24 -12.04 -0.29 10.26
CA GLY A 24 -12.43 0.45 9.08
C GLY A 24 -11.29 0.78 8.11
N PRO A 25 -11.64 1.23 6.89
CA PRO A 25 -10.68 1.47 5.83
C PRO A 25 -9.95 2.81 5.99
N GLY A 26 -8.71 2.88 5.55
CA GLY A 26 -8.03 4.14 5.26
C GLY A 26 -8.20 4.53 3.79
N GLU A 27 -7.33 5.41 3.32
CA GLU A 27 -7.21 5.77 1.91
C GLU A 27 -5.74 5.69 1.50
N ILE A 28 -5.47 5.16 0.32
CA ILE A 28 -4.12 5.10 -0.26
C ILE A 28 -4.10 5.77 -1.62
N LEU A 29 -2.93 6.27 -2.02
CA LEU A 29 -2.62 6.72 -3.37
C LEU A 29 -1.71 5.68 -4.04
N VAL A 30 -2.15 5.16 -5.19
CA VAL A 30 -1.39 4.16 -5.96
C VAL A 30 -1.13 4.70 -7.35
N ARG A 31 0.12 4.67 -7.81
CA ARG A 31 0.42 4.92 -9.23
C ARG A 31 -0.09 3.73 -10.03
N VAL A 32 -1.06 3.89 -10.93
CA VAL A 32 -1.66 2.82 -11.75
C VAL A 32 -2.15 3.37 -13.09
N ARG A 33 -2.18 2.54 -14.15
CA ARG A 33 -2.66 2.92 -15.50
C ARG A 33 -2.05 4.22 -16.06
N GLY A 34 -0.79 4.48 -15.75
CA GLY A 34 -0.08 5.71 -16.19
C GLY A 34 -0.40 6.97 -15.37
N GLY A 35 -1.27 6.89 -14.37
CA GLY A 35 -1.60 7.97 -13.44
C GLY A 35 -1.42 7.57 -11.99
N SER A 36 -2.03 8.35 -11.08
CA SER A 36 -2.23 7.95 -9.68
C SER A 36 -3.70 7.99 -9.36
N GLU A 37 -4.19 6.99 -8.64
CA GLU A 37 -5.58 6.86 -8.24
C GLU A 37 -5.66 6.60 -6.74
N THR A 38 -6.72 7.08 -6.10
CA THR A 38 -7.01 6.78 -4.70
C THR A 38 -7.93 5.58 -4.56
N PHE A 39 -7.68 4.77 -3.52
CA PHE A 39 -8.47 3.60 -3.18
C PHE A 39 -8.74 3.55 -1.67
N LEU A 40 -9.90 3.01 -1.29
CA LEU A 40 -10.20 2.68 0.10
C LEU A 40 -9.39 1.45 0.50
N ALA A 41 -8.59 1.57 1.56
CA ALA A 41 -7.62 0.56 1.94
C ALA A 41 -8.01 -0.15 3.23
N TRP A 42 -8.22 -1.46 3.14
CA TRP A 42 -8.42 -2.34 4.30
C TRP A 42 -7.12 -3.01 4.68
N SER A 43 -6.88 -3.16 5.97
CA SER A 43 -5.71 -3.86 6.50
C SER A 43 -6.08 -4.63 7.76
N GLU A 44 -5.28 -5.65 8.11
CA GLU A 44 -5.49 -6.43 9.33
C GLU A 44 -5.04 -5.68 10.59
N LYS A 45 -4.06 -4.78 10.46
CA LYS A 45 -3.54 -3.92 11.53
C LYS A 45 -3.69 -2.45 11.13
N PRO A 46 -3.90 -1.53 12.07
CA PRO A 46 -3.87 -0.10 11.77
C PRO A 46 -2.53 0.30 11.12
N VAL A 47 -2.61 1.08 10.04
CA VAL A 47 -1.46 1.61 9.31
C VAL A 47 -1.56 3.13 9.31
N SER A 48 -0.48 3.80 9.69
CA SER A 48 -0.40 5.27 9.73
C SER A 48 -0.37 5.91 8.34
N ALA A 49 -0.79 7.16 8.26
CA ALA A 49 -0.58 7.98 7.07
C ALA A 49 0.94 8.14 6.78
N GLY A 50 1.30 8.19 5.50
CA GLY A 50 2.68 8.25 5.02
C GLY A 50 3.35 6.88 4.87
N THR A 51 2.81 5.82 5.47
CA THR A 51 3.37 4.47 5.34
C THR A 51 3.21 3.93 3.92
N THR A 52 4.25 3.25 3.43
CA THR A 52 4.19 2.51 2.15
C THR A 52 3.51 1.17 2.38
N VAL A 53 2.58 0.83 1.51
CA VAL A 53 1.81 -0.42 1.58
C VAL A 53 1.82 -1.15 0.25
N LEU A 54 1.67 -2.47 0.28
CA LEU A 54 1.49 -3.31 -0.90
C LEU A 54 0.02 -3.68 -1.01
N VAL A 55 -0.55 -3.50 -2.21
CA VAL A 55 -1.90 -3.99 -2.51
C VAL A 55 -1.85 -5.48 -2.81
N ILE A 56 -2.59 -6.28 -2.03
CA ILE A 56 -2.60 -7.75 -2.11
C ILE A 56 -3.87 -8.32 -2.74
N GLU A 57 -4.97 -7.55 -2.75
CA GLU A 57 -6.23 -7.94 -3.38
C GLU A 57 -7.06 -6.72 -3.80
N SER A 58 -7.88 -6.90 -4.83
CA SER A 58 -8.98 -5.98 -5.17
C SER A 58 -10.29 -6.52 -4.60
N ARG A 59 -10.97 -5.71 -3.80
CA ARG A 59 -12.25 -6.07 -3.14
C ARG A 59 -13.48 -5.57 -3.93
N GLY A 60 -13.25 -4.94 -5.09
CA GLY A 60 -14.27 -4.26 -5.89
C GLY A 60 -14.63 -2.89 -5.32
N CYS A 61 -15.46 -2.11 -6.03
CA CYS A 61 -15.93 -0.79 -5.57
C CYS A 61 -14.81 0.21 -5.18
N ARG A 62 -13.62 0.10 -5.81
CA ARG A 62 -12.41 0.86 -5.45
C ARG A 62 -11.91 0.63 -4.02
N GLU A 63 -12.20 -0.55 -3.48
CA GLU A 63 -11.65 -1.04 -2.21
C GLU A 63 -10.54 -2.05 -2.49
N VAL A 64 -9.48 -2.00 -1.68
CA VAL A 64 -8.32 -2.87 -1.79
C VAL A 64 -7.90 -3.38 -0.43
N GLY A 65 -7.34 -4.59 -0.40
CA GLY A 65 -6.64 -5.12 0.77
C GLY A 65 -5.16 -4.76 0.69
N VAL A 66 -4.59 -4.29 1.80
CA VAL A 66 -3.19 -3.88 1.88
C VAL A 66 -2.48 -4.42 3.11
N ILE A 67 -1.17 -4.61 2.96
CA ILE A 67 -0.22 -4.85 4.05
C ILE A 67 0.84 -3.77 4.04
N GLU A 68 1.45 -3.50 5.20
CA GLU A 68 2.64 -2.67 5.27
C GLU A 68 3.74 -3.27 4.38
N TRP A 69 4.36 -2.43 3.56
CA TRP A 69 5.45 -2.83 2.68
C TRP A 69 6.78 -2.36 3.27
N VAL A 70 7.68 -3.31 3.47
CA VAL A 70 9.08 -3.07 3.83
C VAL A 70 9.92 -3.45 2.61
N ASP A 71 10.73 -2.53 2.09
CA ASP A 71 11.59 -2.85 0.95
C ASP A 71 12.66 -3.85 1.40
N PRO A 72 12.79 -5.02 0.75
CA PRO A 72 13.82 -5.99 1.12
C PRO A 72 15.24 -5.44 0.95
N LEU A 73 15.44 -4.39 0.15
CA LEU A 73 16.73 -3.73 -0.01
C LEU A 73 17.08 -2.80 1.16
N ASP A 74 16.10 -2.32 1.93
CA ASP A 74 16.37 -1.52 3.13
C ASP A 74 17.23 -2.30 4.14
N ALA A 75 17.05 -3.63 4.19
CA ALA A 75 17.84 -4.53 5.04
C ALA A 75 19.29 -4.73 4.55
N LEU A 76 19.60 -4.37 3.30
CA LEU A 76 20.94 -4.50 2.71
C LEU A 76 21.76 -3.19 2.81
N GLY A 77 21.15 -2.10 3.31
CA GLY A 77 21.67 -0.74 3.23
C GLY A 77 22.54 -0.23 4.39
N GLU A 78 22.93 -1.08 5.35
CA GLU A 78 23.86 -0.70 6.42
C GLU A 78 25.26 -1.27 6.16
N ASP A 79 25.96 -0.74 5.16
CA ASP A 79 27.43 -0.76 5.13
C ASP A 79 27.92 0.67 4.86
N PRO A 80 28.26 1.46 5.89
CA PRO A 80 28.95 2.71 5.65
C PRO A 80 30.31 2.32 5.10
N ALA A 81 30.57 2.68 3.85
CA ALA A 81 31.90 2.63 3.25
C ALA A 81 32.90 3.36 4.16
N GLY A 82 33.47 2.64 5.12
CA GLY A 82 34.67 2.97 5.85
C GLY A 82 35.84 2.68 4.94
N ALA A 83 36.01 3.53 3.93
CA ALA A 83 37.27 3.64 3.21
C ALA A 83 38.15 4.62 4.01
N ASP A 84 39.00 4.06 4.86
CA ASP A 84 40.27 4.67 5.27
C ASP A 84 41.40 3.97 4.48
#